data_AF-A0A7J6PM59-F1
#
_entry.id   AF-A0A7J6PM59-F1
#
_cell.length_a   1.000
_cell.length_b   1.000
_cell.length_c   1.000
_cell.angle_alpha   90.00
_cell.angle_beta   90.00
_cell.angle_gamma   90.00
#
_symmetry.space_group_name_H-M   'P 1'
#
loop_
_entity.id
_entity.type
_entity.pdbx_description
1 polymer ?
#
loop_
_entity_poly.entity_id
_entity_poly.type
_entity_poly.pdbx_seq_one_letter_code
_entity_poly.pdbx_strand_id
1 'polypeptide(L)'
;MVDPTGLPRGLRSSGAKVKRSRIWLVKKNREAGSKRINNYRGFRKIHTGIYGQKVKTCFLVERGRCTRRMVIKQYSKATMARQRLPVYGKGGSVSLVSGTSLIEDEIRILEKLKEEKVPHVISLHEVLSSPSEDRIILAFEYGGC
;
A
#
# COMPACT_ATOMS: atom_id res chain seq x y z
N MET A 1 17.96 47.80 15.58
CA MET A 1 18.96 46.87 15.03
C MET A 1 18.22 45.68 14.43
N VAL A 2 18.37 45.46 13.13
CA VAL A 2 17.58 44.54 12.30
C VAL A 2 18.53 43.47 11.77
N ASP A 3 18.13 42.20 11.85
CA ASP A 3 18.88 41.03 11.36
C ASP A 3 18.70 40.90 9.83
N PRO A 4 19.73 40.61 9.00
CA PRO A 4 19.68 40.83 7.55
C PRO A 4 18.95 39.76 6.71
N THR A 5 18.22 38.81 7.30
CA THR A 5 17.79 37.60 6.56
C THR A 5 16.29 37.30 6.51
N GLY A 6 15.40 38.12 7.08
CA GLY A 6 13.97 38.13 6.69
C GLY A 6 13.23 36.78 6.68
N LEU A 7 13.61 35.80 7.51
CA LEU A 7 12.99 34.47 7.54
C LEU A 7 12.26 34.23 8.87
N PRO A 8 10.99 33.78 8.86
CA PRO A 8 10.25 33.53 10.08
C PRO A 8 10.81 32.33 10.84
N ARG A 9 11.17 32.56 12.12
CA ARG A 9 11.46 31.49 13.11
C ARG A 9 10.18 30.73 13.40
N GLY A 10 9.98 29.59 12.74
CA GLY A 10 8.78 28.80 12.98
C GLY A 10 8.68 27.54 12.15
N LEU A 11 9.58 26.58 12.35
CA LEU A 11 9.25 25.17 12.12
C LEU A 11 9.86 24.34 13.23
N ARG A 12 9.11 24.26 14.34
CA ARG A 12 9.20 23.15 15.27
C ARG A 12 9.09 21.88 14.45
N SER A 13 10.14 21.06 14.48
CA SER A 13 10.09 19.69 14.00
C SER A 13 9.10 18.91 14.86
N SER A 14 7.82 18.94 14.49
CA SER A 14 6.87 17.96 15.00
C SER A 14 7.29 16.63 14.39
N GLY A 15 8.12 15.89 15.12
CA GLY A 15 8.34 14.48 14.91
C GLY A 15 7.00 13.76 15.03
N ALA A 16 6.27 13.70 13.92
CA ALA A 16 5.11 12.84 13.79
C ALA A 16 5.64 11.42 14.01
N LYS A 17 5.38 10.90 15.21
CA LYS A 17 5.59 9.49 15.54
C LYS A 17 4.74 8.70 14.55
N VAL A 18 5.39 8.23 13.48
CA VAL A 18 4.80 7.29 12.53
C VAL A 18 4.37 6.08 13.34
N LYS A 19 3.04 5.93 13.48
CA LYS A 19 2.42 4.85 14.22
C LYS A 19 2.66 3.59 13.41
N ARG A 20 3.74 2.88 13.75
CA ARG A 20 4.20 1.60 13.16
C ARG A 20 3.00 0.73 12.75
N SER A 21 2.88 0.50 11.44
CA SER A 21 1.92 -0.41 10.85
C SER A 21 2.02 -1.79 11.50
N ARG A 22 0.88 -2.36 11.90
CA ARG A 22 0.80 -3.63 12.61
C ARG A 22 1.35 -4.75 11.72
N ILE A 23 2.43 -5.38 12.16
CA ILE A 23 2.99 -6.61 11.58
C ILE A 23 2.01 -7.75 11.84
N TRP A 24 1.55 -8.43 10.80
CA TRP A 24 0.73 -9.64 10.95
C TRP A 24 1.30 -10.81 10.15
N LEU A 25 1.42 -11.95 10.85
CA LEU A 25 1.85 -13.24 10.30
C LEU A 25 0.84 -13.75 9.27
N VAL A 26 1.29 -13.92 8.03
CA VAL A 26 0.55 -14.69 7.03
C VAL A 26 0.71 -16.18 7.37
N LYS A 27 -0.25 -16.76 8.09
CA LYS A 27 -0.29 -18.22 8.31
C LYS A 27 -0.73 -18.88 7.00
N LYS A 28 0.24 -19.45 6.26
CA LYS A 28 -0.01 -20.25 5.05
C LYS A 28 -0.62 -21.59 5.48
N ASN A 29 -1.94 -21.68 5.57
CA ASN A 29 -2.60 -22.97 5.76
C ASN A 29 -2.56 -23.74 4.45
N ARG A 30 -1.65 -24.72 4.37
CA ARG A 30 -1.46 -25.61 3.21
C ARG A 30 -2.47 -26.78 3.19
N GLU A 31 -3.27 -26.94 4.25
CA GLU A 31 -4.13 -28.11 4.49
C GLU A 31 -5.54 -28.03 3.90
N ALA A 32 -6.00 -26.87 3.44
CA ALA A 32 -7.23 -26.76 2.68
C ALA A 32 -6.87 -26.34 1.26
N GLY A 33 -7.25 -27.11 0.24
CA GLY A 33 -6.98 -26.82 -1.19
C GLY A 33 -7.47 -25.46 -1.73
N SER A 34 -7.90 -24.54 -0.86
CA SER A 34 -8.24 -23.16 -1.18
C SER A 34 -7.09 -22.22 -0.78
N LYS A 35 -6.50 -21.54 -1.77
CA LYS A 35 -5.50 -20.48 -1.53
C LYS A 35 -6.14 -19.38 -0.67
N ARG A 36 -5.71 -19.26 0.59
CA ARG A 36 -6.14 -18.22 1.55
C ARG A 36 -4.96 -17.33 1.91
N ILE A 37 -5.21 -16.02 2.06
CA ILE A 37 -4.25 -15.07 2.64
C ILE A 37 -4.99 -14.37 3.77
N ASN A 38 -4.59 -14.61 5.01
CA ASN A 38 -5.31 -14.10 6.19
C ASN A 38 -6.83 -14.43 6.12
N ASN A 39 -7.68 -13.40 6.08
CA ASN A 39 -9.13 -13.52 5.95
C ASN A 39 -9.63 -13.43 4.50
N TYR A 40 -8.75 -13.43 3.51
CA TYR A 40 -9.11 -13.33 2.10
C TYR A 40 -9.05 -14.68 1.39
N ARG A 41 -10.06 -14.97 0.57
CA ARG A 41 -10.13 -16.20 -0.25
C ARG A 41 -10.67 -15.93 -1.66
N GLY A 42 -10.61 -16.96 -2.52
CA GLY A 42 -11.25 -16.91 -3.84
C GLY A 42 -10.54 -15.96 -4.81
N PHE A 43 -9.21 -15.98 -4.81
CA PHE A 43 -8.41 -15.05 -5.61
C PHE A 43 -8.50 -15.33 -7.11
N ARG A 44 -8.92 -14.33 -7.89
CA ARG A 44 -8.89 -14.36 -9.35
C ARG A 44 -8.06 -13.17 -9.86
N LYS A 45 -7.08 -13.43 -10.73
CA LYS A 45 -6.27 -12.36 -11.33
C LYS A 45 -7.14 -11.52 -12.26
N ILE A 46 -7.06 -10.20 -12.10
CA ILE A 46 -7.69 -9.21 -12.99
C ILE A 46 -6.63 -8.69 -13.95
N HIS A 47 -5.48 -8.26 -13.42
CA HIS A 47 -4.49 -7.52 -14.19
C HIS A 47 -3.08 -7.65 -13.58
N THR A 48 -2.05 -7.24 -14.35
CA THR A 48 -0.69 -6.99 -13.87
C THR A 48 -0.38 -5.52 -14.14
N GLY A 49 -0.16 -4.72 -13.09
CA GLY A 49 0.14 -3.30 -13.24
C GLY A 49 1.56 -3.03 -13.74
N ILE A 50 1.85 -1.75 -13.99
CA ILE A 50 3.07 -1.25 -14.64
C ILE A 50 4.37 -1.56 -13.90
N TYR A 51 4.33 -1.81 -12.59
CA TYR A 51 5.49 -2.19 -11.78
C TYR A 51 5.57 -3.70 -11.54
N GLY A 52 4.79 -4.49 -12.28
CA GLY A 52 4.71 -5.96 -12.14
C GLY A 52 3.82 -6.43 -10.99
N GLN A 53 3.12 -5.51 -10.32
CA GLN A 53 2.19 -5.83 -9.24
C GLN A 53 0.97 -6.59 -9.76
N LYS A 54 0.56 -7.64 -9.06
CA LYS A 54 -0.59 -8.47 -9.45
C LYS A 54 -1.85 -7.94 -8.79
N VAL A 55 -2.86 -7.63 -9.58
CA VAL A 55 -4.18 -7.19 -9.10
C VAL A 55 -5.15 -8.36 -9.18
N LYS A 56 -5.86 -8.65 -8.09
CA LYS A 56 -6.78 -9.80 -7.99
C LYS A 56 -8.07 -9.40 -7.27
N THR A 57 -9.21 -9.93 -7.72
CA THR A 57 -10.43 -9.93 -6.91
C THR A 57 -10.34 -11.03 -5.86
N CYS A 58 -10.96 -10.80 -4.71
CA CYS A 58 -11.15 -11.81 -3.67
C CYS A 58 -12.38 -11.49 -2.82
N PHE A 59 -12.64 -12.34 -1.84
CA PHE A 59 -13.66 -12.12 -0.82
C PHE A 59 -13.01 -12.00 0.55
N LEU A 60 -13.46 -11.01 1.33
CA LEU A 60 -13.22 -10.96 2.77
C LEU A 60 -14.08 -12.03 3.44
N VAL A 61 -13.49 -12.78 4.36
CA VAL A 61 -14.14 -13.85 5.12
C VAL A 61 -14.14 -13.48 6.58
N GLU A 62 -15.34 -13.34 7.14
CA GLU A 62 -15.55 -13.10 8.56
C GLU A 62 -16.42 -14.21 9.12
N ARG A 63 -16.02 -14.80 10.26
CA ARG A 63 -16.75 -15.92 10.90
C ARG A 63 -17.07 -17.08 9.94
N GLY A 64 -16.17 -17.34 8.99
CA GLY A 64 -16.30 -18.43 8.00
C GLY A 64 -17.18 -18.10 6.77
N ARG A 65 -17.82 -16.94 6.71
CA ARG A 65 -18.69 -16.53 5.58
C ARG A 65 -18.01 -15.48 4.71
N CYS A 66 -18.20 -15.54 3.39
CA CYS A 66 -17.81 -14.44 2.50
C CYS A 66 -18.73 -13.25 2.78
N THR A 67 -18.16 -12.11 3.16
CA THR A 67 -18.97 -10.93 3.52
C THR A 67 -18.90 -9.85 2.45
N ARG A 68 -17.72 -9.57 1.90
CA ARG A 68 -17.51 -8.45 0.98
C ARG A 68 -16.58 -8.81 -0.17
N ARG A 69 -16.86 -8.25 -1.36
CA ARG A 69 -15.95 -8.29 -2.51
C ARG A 69 -14.84 -7.28 -2.29
N MET A 70 -13.61 -7.73 -2.53
CA MET A 70 -12.40 -6.95 -2.30
C MET A 70 -11.51 -7.05 -3.54
N VAL A 71 -10.61 -6.09 -3.68
CA VAL A 71 -9.49 -6.17 -4.63
C VAL A 71 -8.20 -6.11 -3.85
N ILE A 72 -7.25 -6.99 -4.18
CA ILE A 72 -5.89 -6.93 -3.65
C ILE A 72 -4.90 -6.55 -4.74
N LYS A 73 -3.98 -5.65 -4.39
CA LYS A 73 -2.80 -5.30 -5.19
C LYS A 73 -1.57 -5.87 -4.49
N GLN A 74 -0.87 -6.77 -5.16
CA GLN A 74 0.24 -7.53 -4.59
C GLN A 74 1.56 -7.14 -5.25
N TYR A 75 2.50 -6.62 -4.46
CA TYR A 75 3.88 -6.34 -4.83
C TYR A 75 4.84 -7.45 -4.41
N SER A 76 5.97 -7.58 -5.12
CA SER A 76 7.14 -8.37 -4.68
C SER A 76 8.20 -7.40 -4.17
N LYS A 77 8.64 -7.55 -2.92
CA LYS A 77 9.64 -6.68 -2.31
C LYS A 77 10.97 -6.76 -3.06
N ALA A 78 11.42 -7.96 -3.38
CA ALA A 78 12.64 -8.22 -4.14
C ALA A 78 12.57 -7.63 -5.55
N THR A 79 11.41 -7.71 -6.22
CA THR A 79 11.24 -7.10 -7.55
C THR A 79 11.32 -5.59 -7.45
N MET A 80 10.61 -4.99 -6.50
CA MET A 80 10.55 -3.54 -6.34
C MET A 80 11.89 -2.96 -5.84
N ALA A 81 12.63 -3.68 -5.01
CA ALA A 81 13.97 -3.29 -4.57
C ALA A 81 14.99 -3.24 -5.71
N ARG A 82 14.81 -4.07 -6.75
CA ARG A 82 15.67 -4.06 -7.95
C ARG A 82 15.25 -3.00 -8.98
N GLN A 83 14.02 -2.51 -8.90
CA GLN A 83 13.53 -1.51 -9.84
C GLN A 83 14.07 -0.12 -9.48
N ARG A 84 14.62 0.56 -10.49
CA ARG A 84 14.90 2.00 -10.45
C ARG A 84 13.92 2.68 -11.38
N LEU A 85 12.98 3.40 -10.78
CA LEU A 85 11.85 3.96 -11.51
C LEU A 85 12.08 5.46 -11.72
N PRO A 86 11.90 5.97 -12.95
CA PRO A 86 12.04 7.40 -13.22
C PRO A 86 10.86 8.15 -12.60
N VAL A 87 11.17 9.21 -11.86
CA VAL A 87 10.22 10.21 -11.37
C VAL A 87 10.57 11.53 -12.04
N TYR A 88 9.57 12.13 -12.69
CA TYR A 88 9.72 13.39 -13.41
C TYR A 88 9.44 14.56 -12.47
N GLY A 89 10.48 15.35 -12.23
CA GLY A 89 10.42 16.57 -11.44
C GLY A 89 10.01 17.79 -12.26
N LYS A 90 9.79 18.90 -11.55
CA LYS A 90 9.48 20.18 -12.16
C LYS A 90 10.67 20.65 -13.01
N GLY A 91 10.42 21.07 -14.25
CA GLY A 91 11.47 21.52 -15.18
C GLY A 91 12.13 20.39 -16.00
N GLY A 92 11.54 19.20 -16.06
CA GLY A 92 12.04 18.10 -16.90
C GLY A 92 13.19 17.30 -16.27
N SER A 93 13.51 17.54 -15.00
CA SER A 93 14.47 16.73 -14.26
C SER A 93 13.93 15.31 -14.07
N VAL A 94 14.81 14.32 -14.16
CA VAL A 94 14.47 12.90 -13.93
C VAL A 94 15.30 12.39 -12.77
N SER A 95 14.63 11.89 -11.74
CA SER A 95 15.27 11.22 -10.61
C SER A 95 14.91 9.75 -10.61
N LEU A 96 15.90 8.88 -10.35
CA LEU A 96 15.66 7.47 -10.17
C LEU A 96 15.37 7.18 -8.69
N VAL A 97 14.18 6.68 -8.40
CA VAL A 97 13.79 6.28 -7.05
C VAL A 97 13.73 4.76 -6.93
N SER A 98 13.91 4.27 -5.70
CA SER A 98 13.71 2.85 -5.41
C SER A 98 12.24 2.49 -5.59
N GLY A 99 11.96 1.32 -6.17
CA GLY A 99 10.59 0.82 -6.21
C GLY A 99 10.00 0.58 -4.81
N THR A 100 10.83 0.35 -3.80
CA THR A 100 10.35 0.21 -2.40
C THR A 100 9.82 1.52 -1.84
N SER A 101 10.52 2.65 -2.09
CA SER A 101 10.07 3.96 -1.59
C SER A 101 8.76 4.39 -2.25
N LEU A 102 8.55 4.02 -3.52
CA LEU A 102 7.27 4.28 -4.20
C LEU A 102 6.09 3.54 -3.57
N ILE A 103 6.29 2.31 -3.09
CA ILE A 103 5.23 1.58 -2.37
C ILE A 103 4.93 2.26 -1.03
N GLU A 104 5.97 2.70 -0.33
CA GLU A 104 5.81 3.40 0.94
C GLU A 104 5.06 4.73 0.77
N ASP A 105 5.40 5.50 -0.26
CA ASP A 105 4.71 6.74 -0.59
C ASP A 105 3.27 6.48 -1.03
N GLU A 106 3.02 5.44 -1.84
CA GLU A 106 1.66 5.05 -2.22
C GLU A 106 0.81 4.68 -0.99
N ILE A 107 1.35 3.87 -0.07
CA ILE A 107 0.66 3.51 1.17
C ILE A 107 0.34 4.77 1.97
N ARG A 108 1.32 5.67 2.16
CA ARG A 108 1.13 6.91 2.91
C ARG A 108 0.03 7.80 2.31
N ILE A 109 0.01 7.93 0.98
CA ILE A 109 -1.01 8.70 0.27
C ILE A 109 -2.39 8.05 0.43
N LEU A 110 -2.50 6.73 0.24
CA LEU A 110 -3.76 6.01 0.37
C LEU A 110 -4.32 6.04 1.80
N GLU A 111 -3.46 5.96 2.82
CA GLU A 111 -3.86 6.12 4.23
C GLU A 111 -4.43 7.51 4.48
N LYS A 112 -3.76 8.56 3.99
CA LYS A 112 -4.25 9.94 4.11
C LYS A 112 -5.59 10.16 3.40
N LEU A 113 -5.75 9.63 2.17
CA LEU A 113 -7.01 9.72 1.41
C LEU A 113 -8.17 9.00 2.12
N LYS A 114 -7.87 7.88 2.80
CA LYS A 114 -8.85 7.16 3.63
C LYS A 114 -9.26 7.99 4.84
N GLU A 115 -8.32 8.61 5.54
CA GLU A 115 -8.57 9.47 6.70
C GLU A 115 -9.44 10.68 6.34
N GLU A 116 -9.13 11.32 5.20
CA GLU A 116 -9.88 12.45 4.66
C GLU A 116 -11.23 12.06 4.05
N LYS A 117 -11.53 10.75 3.93
CA LYS A 117 -12.75 10.20 3.30
C LYS A 117 -13.04 10.82 1.93
N VAL A 118 -12.00 10.95 1.10
CA VAL A 118 -12.12 11.58 -0.21
C VAL A 118 -13.12 10.80 -1.08
N PRO A 119 -14.19 11.46 -1.60
CA PRO A 119 -15.18 10.78 -2.42
C PRO A 119 -14.56 10.29 -3.74
N HIS A 120 -15.14 9.23 -4.31
CA HIS A 120 -14.72 8.62 -5.58
C HIS A 120 -13.30 8.02 -5.62
N VAL A 121 -12.59 7.99 -4.48
CA VAL A 121 -11.33 7.26 -4.34
C VAL A 121 -11.60 5.88 -3.77
N ILE A 122 -11.02 4.85 -4.38
CA ILE A 122 -11.11 3.48 -3.85
C ILE A 122 -10.36 3.42 -2.52
N SER A 123 -11.10 3.13 -1.44
CA SER A 123 -10.56 3.15 -0.09
C SER A 123 -9.66 1.95 0.20
N LEU A 124 -8.51 2.23 0.82
CA LEU A 124 -7.60 1.22 1.33
C LEU A 124 -8.19 0.58 2.60
N HIS A 125 -8.54 -0.69 2.54
CA HIS A 125 -9.05 -1.43 3.69
C HIS A 125 -7.92 -1.70 4.70
N GLU A 126 -6.86 -2.39 4.26
CA GLU A 126 -5.68 -2.68 5.06
C GLU A 126 -4.43 -2.96 4.20
N VAL A 127 -3.26 -2.90 4.83
CA VAL A 127 -1.98 -3.32 4.24
C VAL A 127 -1.48 -4.56 4.97
N LEU A 128 -1.20 -5.62 4.24
CA LEU A 128 -0.58 -6.84 4.74
C LEU A 128 0.88 -6.88 4.29
N SER A 129 1.80 -6.79 5.25
CA SER A 129 3.25 -6.95 5.03
C SER A 129 3.85 -7.70 6.21
N SER A 130 4.66 -8.72 5.91
CA SER A 130 5.46 -9.45 6.91
C SER A 130 6.94 -9.34 6.54
N PRO A 131 7.86 -9.11 7.48
CA PRO A 131 9.31 -9.10 7.20
C PRO A 131 9.80 -10.39 6.54
N SER A 132 9.21 -11.53 6.91
CA SER A 132 9.59 -12.86 6.40
C SER A 132 9.04 -13.20 5.01
N GLU A 133 8.10 -12.40 4.49
CA GLU A 133 7.47 -12.64 3.20
C GLU A 133 7.92 -11.58 2.18
N ASP A 134 8.21 -12.03 0.96
CA ASP A 134 8.55 -11.18 -0.19
C ASP A 134 7.36 -10.35 -0.71
N ARG A 135 6.23 -10.31 0.00
CA ARG A 135 4.99 -9.74 -0.51
C ARG A 135 4.51 -8.58 0.36
N ILE A 136 4.11 -7.52 -0.30
CA ILE A 136 3.30 -6.45 0.28
C ILE A 136 1.96 -6.50 -0.45
N ILE A 137 0.86 -6.57 0.30
CA ILE A 137 -0.49 -6.67 -0.25
C ILE A 137 -1.29 -5.49 0.27
N LEU A 138 -1.84 -4.70 -0.64
CA LEU A 138 -2.78 -3.63 -0.35
C LEU A 138 -4.17 -4.16 -0.67
N ALA A 139 -5.07 -4.17 0.32
CA ALA A 139 -6.46 -4.61 0.14
C ALA A 139 -7.37 -3.40 0.03
N PHE A 140 -8.25 -3.42 -0.95
CA PHE A 140 -9.15 -2.33 -1.31
C PHE A 140 -10.60 -2.79 -1.25
N GLU A 141 -11.47 -1.90 -0.78
CA GLU A 141 -12.91 -2.11 -0.84
C GLU A 141 -13.38 -1.90 -2.28
N TYR A 142 -13.95 -2.94 -2.89
CA TYR A 142 -14.47 -2.84 -4.24
C TYR A 142 -15.96 -2.51 -4.15
N GLY A 143 -16.29 -1.24 -4.41
CA GLY A 143 -17.67 -0.76 -4.45
C GLY A 143 -18.48 -1.51 -5.51
N GLY A 144 -19.46 -2.29 -5.05
CA GLY A 144 -20.31 -3.11 -5.91
C GLY A 144 -21.21 -3.97 -5.04
N CYS A 145 -22.30 -3.37 -4.59
CA CYS A 145 -23.54 -4.11 -4.30
C CYS A 145 -24.29 -4.27 -5.62
#